data_AF-A0A934RPA1-F1
#
_entry.id   AF-A0A934RPA1-F1
#
_cell.length_a   1.000
_cell.length_b   1.000
_cell.length_c   1.000
_cell.angle_alpha   90.00
_cell.angle_beta   90.00
_cell.angle_gamma   90.00
#
_symmetry.space_group_name_H-M   'P 1'
#
loop_
_entity.id
_entity.type
_entity.pdbx_description
1 polymer ?
#
loop_
_entity_poly.entity_id
_entity_poly.type
_entity_poly.pdbx_seq_one_letter_code
_entity_poly.pdbx_strand_id
1 'polypeptide(L)'
;MPLSLSPATLARGQSADLRPLFAEGVMRQALPRTLAFVILGSGSYGFTVGLWRGWEMAGYVALKTPLLLLATLLVTGLLNGILGLLLGTGIGLRQSLLCQLLAFSLAAIVLAALAPVTFFLALEAPPADSSQAAMAHSTYLLTHTLLIALAGFLAVVRLFSLLRTLTPDFQAARLTLLSWLASNAFVGAQLSYLFRPFFGSPGLEVAFLRPDPFNGTFYEAVWHALTRLFPSSIALLILFLFLCGAALILQKILQQPQTTTKKS
;
A
#
# COMPACT_ATOMS: atom_id res chain seq x y z
N MET A 1 -16.67 25.59 8.45
CA MET A 1 -16.99 25.09 7.11
C MET A 1 -17.07 23.57 7.19
N PRO A 2 -18.18 22.92 6.80
CA PRO A 2 -18.26 21.46 6.89
C PRO A 2 -17.25 20.81 5.93
N LEU A 3 -16.56 19.77 6.41
CA LEU A 3 -15.59 19.00 5.65
C LEU A 3 -16.25 18.35 4.42
N SER A 4 -15.78 18.65 3.20
CA SER A 4 -16.22 18.03 1.94
C SER A 4 -15.30 16.87 1.50
N LEU A 5 -14.75 16.12 2.46
CA LEU A 5 -13.92 14.95 2.16
C LEU A 5 -14.81 13.79 1.71
N SER A 6 -14.75 13.49 0.41
CA SER A 6 -15.45 12.40 -0.26
C SER A 6 -14.44 11.47 -0.98
N PRO A 7 -14.83 10.24 -1.34
CA PRO A 7 -13.97 9.36 -2.15
C PRO A 7 -13.53 10.01 -3.47
N ALA A 8 -14.43 10.74 -4.13
CA ALA A 8 -14.14 11.46 -5.36
C ALA A 8 -13.10 12.57 -5.15
N THR A 9 -13.17 13.30 -4.04
CA THR A 9 -12.18 14.34 -3.69
C THR A 9 -10.79 13.72 -3.52
N LEU A 10 -10.70 12.58 -2.83
CA LEU A 10 -9.42 11.87 -2.66
C LEU A 10 -8.90 11.29 -3.98
N ALA A 11 -9.78 10.70 -4.80
CA ALA A 11 -9.41 10.13 -6.10
C ALA A 11 -8.90 11.19 -7.08
N ARG A 12 -9.50 12.39 -7.09
CA ARG A 12 -8.97 13.54 -7.85
C ARG A 12 -7.59 13.96 -7.35
N GLY A 13 -7.36 13.89 -6.04
CA GLY A 13 -6.06 14.15 -5.43
C GLY A 13 -5.51 15.55 -5.70
N GLN A 14 -6.39 16.54 -5.87
CA GLN A 14 -5.98 17.93 -6.10
C GLN A 14 -5.44 18.52 -4.80
N SER A 15 -4.19 18.98 -4.79
CA SER A 15 -3.57 19.53 -3.58
C SER A 15 -4.35 20.72 -3.00
N ALA A 16 -5.07 21.47 -3.84
CA ALA A 16 -5.96 22.56 -3.42
C ALA A 16 -7.13 22.08 -2.54
N ASP A 17 -7.70 20.90 -2.85
CA ASP A 17 -8.80 20.30 -2.09
C ASP A 17 -8.31 19.67 -0.78
N LEU A 18 -7.06 19.18 -0.76
CA LEU A 18 -6.50 18.41 0.36
C LEU A 18 -5.74 19.28 1.38
N ARG A 19 -5.14 20.39 0.96
CA ARG A 19 -4.38 21.29 1.85
C ARG A 19 -5.21 21.85 3.02
N PRO A 20 -6.50 22.20 2.87
CA PRO A 20 -7.33 22.65 3.99
C PRO A 20 -7.48 21.63 5.12
N LEU A 21 -7.27 20.33 4.85
CA LEU A 21 -7.36 19.25 5.84
C LEU A 21 -6.30 19.34 6.94
N PHE A 22 -5.23 20.11 6.70
CA PHE A 22 -4.10 20.23 7.63
C PHE A 22 -4.31 21.32 8.70
N ALA A 23 -5.40 22.09 8.63
CA ALA A 23 -5.81 22.97 9.73
C ALA A 23 -6.35 22.15 10.91
N GLU A 24 -5.95 22.47 12.15
CA GLU A 24 -6.20 21.60 13.33
C GLU A 24 -7.67 21.19 13.51
N GLY A 25 -8.61 22.14 13.36
CA GLY A 25 -10.05 21.86 13.49
C GLY A 25 -10.61 20.97 12.37
N VAL A 26 -10.04 21.06 11.17
CA VAL A 26 -10.46 20.30 9.98
C VAL A 26 -9.86 18.89 10.01
N MET A 27 -8.60 18.77 10.46
CA MET A 27 -7.89 17.50 10.61
C MET A 27 -8.65 16.50 11.50
N ARG A 28 -9.18 16.97 12.64
CA ARG A 28 -9.97 16.13 13.56
C ARG A 28 -11.24 15.59 12.91
N GLN A 29 -11.85 16.37 12.01
CA GLN A 29 -13.05 15.96 11.27
C GLN A 29 -12.72 15.01 10.11
N ALA A 30 -11.54 15.16 9.50
CA ALA A 30 -11.08 14.34 8.38
C ALA A 30 -10.72 12.90 8.80
N LEU A 31 -10.10 12.76 9.98
CA LEU A 31 -9.58 11.50 10.50
C LEU A 31 -10.58 10.33 10.44
N PRO A 32 -11.80 10.43 11.02
CA PRO A 32 -12.74 9.31 11.01
C PRO A 32 -13.17 8.91 9.58
N ARG A 33 -13.30 9.86 8.66
CA ARG A 33 -13.66 9.56 7.27
C ARG A 33 -12.52 8.87 6.54
N THR A 34 -11.28 9.34 6.70
CA THR A 34 -10.12 8.68 6.11
C THR A 34 -9.92 7.26 6.64
N LEU A 35 -10.16 7.05 7.94
CA LEU A 35 -10.12 5.71 8.55
C LEU A 35 -11.22 4.82 7.97
N ALA A 36 -12.45 5.33 7.84
CA ALA A 36 -13.54 4.58 7.24
C ALA A 36 -13.22 4.16 5.79
N PHE A 37 -12.61 5.03 4.99
CA PHE A 37 -12.20 4.68 3.62
C PHE A 37 -11.11 3.60 3.60
N VAL A 38 -10.12 3.66 4.49
CA VAL A 38 -9.12 2.60 4.64
C VAL A 38 -9.79 1.28 5.02
N ILE A 39 -10.61 1.28 6.07
CA ILE A 39 -11.23 0.07 6.61
C ILE A 39 -12.17 -0.57 5.60
N LEU A 40 -13.13 0.19 5.10
CA LEU A 40 -14.14 -0.33 4.17
C LEU A 40 -13.55 -0.65 2.80
N GLY A 41 -12.66 0.20 2.29
CA GLY A 41 -12.10 0.01 0.95
C GLY A 41 -11.12 -1.16 0.89
N SER A 42 -10.17 -1.23 1.83
CA SER A 42 -9.21 -2.33 1.87
C SER A 42 -9.85 -3.63 2.38
N GLY A 43 -10.84 -3.56 3.27
CA GLY A 43 -11.56 -4.73 3.75
C GLY A 43 -12.45 -5.37 2.69
N SER A 44 -13.19 -4.57 1.91
CA SER A 44 -13.98 -5.09 0.78
C SER A 44 -13.10 -5.73 -0.30
N TYR A 45 -11.98 -5.12 -0.65
CA TYR A 45 -11.01 -5.75 -1.56
C TYR A 45 -10.40 -7.02 -0.95
N GLY A 46 -9.97 -6.97 0.32
CA GLY A 46 -9.42 -8.11 1.04
C GLY A 46 -10.38 -9.30 1.09
N PHE A 47 -11.68 -9.04 1.25
CA PHE A 47 -12.71 -10.07 1.17
C PHE A 47 -12.62 -10.85 -0.15
N THR A 48 -12.55 -10.14 -1.28
CA THR A 48 -12.47 -10.77 -2.60
C THR A 48 -11.17 -11.54 -2.78
N VAL A 49 -10.06 -11.07 -2.21
CA VAL A 49 -8.78 -11.80 -2.22
C VAL A 49 -8.92 -13.17 -1.53
N GLY A 50 -9.55 -13.23 -0.35
CA GLY A 50 -9.69 -14.48 0.37
C GLY A 50 -10.72 -15.44 -0.23
N LEU A 51 -11.66 -14.93 -1.03
CA LEU A 51 -12.82 -15.69 -1.51
C LEU A 51 -12.47 -16.94 -2.32
N TRP A 52 -11.38 -16.91 -3.08
CA TRP A 52 -10.92 -18.07 -3.86
C TRP A 52 -10.60 -19.30 -2.97
N ARG A 53 -10.20 -19.09 -1.71
CA ARG A 53 -10.00 -20.17 -0.71
C ARG A 53 -11.25 -20.47 0.13
N GLY A 54 -12.34 -19.74 -0.06
CA GLY A 54 -13.60 -19.89 0.66
C GLY A 54 -13.96 -18.70 1.55
N TRP A 55 -15.18 -18.73 2.09
CA TRP A 55 -15.78 -17.64 2.87
C TRP A 55 -15.03 -17.32 4.17
N GLU A 56 -14.47 -18.34 4.83
CA GLU A 56 -13.67 -18.15 6.05
C GLU A 56 -12.42 -17.32 5.75
N MET A 57 -11.67 -17.67 4.70
CA MET A 57 -10.50 -16.93 4.27
C MET A 57 -10.87 -15.52 3.81
N ALA A 58 -12.00 -15.36 3.11
CA ALA A 58 -12.54 -14.05 2.74
C ALA A 58 -12.74 -13.15 3.98
N GLY A 59 -13.38 -13.66 5.03
CA GLY A 59 -13.56 -12.95 6.29
C GLY A 59 -12.23 -12.58 6.97
N TYR A 60 -11.30 -13.52 7.02
CA TYR A 60 -9.97 -13.28 7.57
C TYR A 60 -9.22 -12.18 6.82
N VAL A 61 -9.21 -12.22 5.50
CA VAL A 61 -8.45 -11.25 4.69
C VAL A 61 -9.13 -9.88 4.68
N ALA A 62 -10.47 -9.84 4.73
CA ALA A 62 -11.24 -8.60 4.90
C ALA A 62 -10.86 -7.87 6.19
N LEU A 63 -10.54 -8.60 7.26
CA LEU A 63 -10.05 -8.03 8.51
C LEU A 63 -8.53 -7.74 8.48
N LYS A 64 -7.72 -8.67 7.96
CA LYS A 64 -6.26 -8.51 7.95
C LYS A 64 -5.77 -7.35 7.10
N THR A 65 -6.40 -7.09 5.97
CA THR A 65 -5.95 -6.04 5.04
C THR A 65 -5.97 -4.65 5.67
N PRO A 66 -7.08 -4.19 6.29
CA PRO A 66 -7.07 -2.91 7.00
C PRO A 66 -6.15 -2.92 8.22
N LEU A 67 -6.08 -4.03 8.96
CA LEU A 67 -5.14 -4.16 10.08
C LEU A 67 -3.68 -4.01 9.64
N LEU A 68 -3.30 -4.60 8.50
CA LEU A 68 -1.95 -4.49 7.94
C LEU A 68 -1.63 -3.03 7.59
N LEU A 69 -2.54 -2.33 6.92
CA LEU A 69 -2.34 -0.92 6.56
C LEU A 69 -2.24 -0.04 7.82
N LEU A 70 -3.12 -0.23 8.80
CA LEU A 70 -3.12 0.57 10.03
C LEU A 70 -1.92 0.25 10.92
N ALA A 71 -1.50 -1.01 11.02
CA ALA A 71 -0.27 -1.39 11.74
C ALA A 71 0.98 -0.80 11.06
N THR A 72 1.03 -0.85 9.72
CA THR A 72 2.11 -0.21 8.94
C THR A 72 2.12 1.29 9.19
N LEU A 73 0.96 1.95 9.16
CA LEU A 73 0.85 3.39 9.46
C LEU A 73 1.31 3.72 10.88
N LEU A 74 0.93 2.91 11.88
CA LEU A 74 1.29 3.16 13.27
C LEU A 74 2.80 3.12 13.48
N VAL A 75 3.46 2.07 12.97
CA VAL A 75 4.90 1.89 13.11
C VAL A 75 5.66 2.91 12.28
N THR A 76 5.28 3.08 11.00
CA THR A 76 5.99 3.99 10.09
C THR A 76 5.69 5.45 10.37
N GLY A 77 4.49 5.79 10.86
CA GLY A 77 4.06 7.15 11.12
C GLY A 77 4.86 7.85 12.21
N LEU A 78 5.22 7.12 13.27
CA LEU A 78 6.12 7.63 14.30
C LEU A 78 7.51 7.93 13.71
N LEU A 79 8.09 6.96 13.01
CA LEU A 79 9.39 7.10 12.34
C LEU A 79 9.38 8.26 11.33
N ASN A 80 8.35 8.32 10.50
CA ASN A 80 8.17 9.31 9.43
C ASN A 80 7.94 10.72 9.97
N GLY A 81 7.29 10.86 11.13
CA GLY A 81 7.18 12.13 11.83
C GLY A 81 8.53 12.64 12.33
N ILE A 82 9.36 11.77 12.91
CA ILE A 82 10.72 12.13 13.35
C ILE A 82 11.59 12.48 12.15
N LEU A 83 11.56 11.69 11.08
CA LEU A 83 12.28 11.97 9.85
C LEU A 83 11.84 13.30 9.21
N GLY A 84 10.54 13.64 9.26
CA GLY A 84 10.02 14.93 8.79
C GLY A 84 10.62 16.13 9.53
N LEU A 85 10.81 15.99 10.85
CA LEU A 85 11.48 17.00 11.68
C LEU A 85 12.98 17.09 11.38
N LEU A 86 13.67 15.94 11.26
CA LEU A 86 15.11 15.87 10.97
C LEU A 86 15.47 16.42 9.58
N LEU A 87 14.61 16.19 8.59
CA LEU A 87 14.79 16.71 7.23
C LEU A 87 14.46 18.21 7.11
N GLY A 88 14.04 18.88 8.19
CA GLY A 88 13.73 20.31 8.19
C GLY A 88 12.50 20.68 7.34
N THR A 89 11.62 19.73 7.07
CA THR A 89 10.54 19.87 6.07
C THR A 89 9.35 20.70 6.56
N GLY A 90 9.32 21.06 7.85
CA GLY A 90 8.21 21.76 8.48
C GLY A 90 6.95 20.90 8.72
N ILE A 91 6.96 19.63 8.30
CA ILE A 91 5.85 18.70 8.51
C ILE A 91 5.96 18.07 9.91
N GLY A 92 5.00 18.38 10.78
CA GLY A 92 4.92 17.78 12.12
C GLY A 92 4.38 16.35 12.11
N LEU A 93 4.50 15.64 13.24
CA LEU A 93 4.06 14.24 13.40
C LEU A 93 2.60 14.01 12.99
N ARG A 94 1.67 14.86 13.44
CA ARG A 94 0.23 14.75 13.11
C ARG A 94 -0.03 14.92 11.62
N GLN A 95 0.69 15.85 10.99
CA GLN A 95 0.57 16.13 9.56
C GLN A 95 1.15 14.97 8.74
N SER A 96 2.28 14.41 9.19
CA SER A 96 2.89 13.20 8.60
C SER A 96 1.92 12.01 8.63
N LEU A 97 1.34 11.73 9.80
CA LEU A 97 0.31 10.69 9.97
C LEU A 97 -0.89 10.91 9.05
N LEU A 98 -1.40 12.14 8.96
CA LEU A 98 -2.51 12.45 8.06
C LEU A 98 -2.12 12.25 6.59
N CYS A 99 -0.92 12.68 6.16
CA CYS A 99 -0.46 12.48 4.79
C CYS A 99 -0.44 10.99 4.41
N GLN A 100 0.12 10.16 5.28
CA GLN A 100 0.17 8.72 5.05
C GLN A 100 -1.21 8.08 5.08
N LEU A 101 -2.08 8.49 6.01
CA LEU A 101 -3.44 7.99 6.08
C LEU A 101 -4.26 8.37 4.84
N LEU A 102 -4.08 9.58 4.29
CA LEU A 102 -4.68 10.01 3.03
C LEU A 102 -4.19 9.14 1.86
N ALA A 103 -2.89 8.81 1.82
CA ALA A 103 -2.33 7.92 0.79
C ALA A 103 -2.91 6.50 0.90
N PHE A 104 -2.98 5.92 2.09
CA PHE A 104 -3.60 4.60 2.31
C PHE A 104 -5.09 4.61 2.02
N SER A 105 -5.79 5.69 2.36
CA SER A 105 -7.20 5.88 2.02
C SER A 105 -7.41 5.91 0.52
N LEU A 106 -6.54 6.60 -0.24
CA LEU A 106 -6.62 6.62 -1.70
C LEU A 106 -6.35 5.23 -2.30
N ALA A 107 -5.30 4.53 -1.84
CA ALA A 107 -5.03 3.16 -2.27
C ALA A 107 -6.23 2.24 -1.98
N ALA A 108 -6.82 2.33 -0.78
CA ALA A 108 -8.00 1.56 -0.39
C ALA A 108 -9.23 1.86 -1.27
N ILE A 109 -9.45 3.12 -1.67
CA ILE A 109 -10.53 3.49 -2.59
C ILE A 109 -10.31 2.87 -3.98
N VAL A 110 -9.08 2.90 -4.49
CA VAL A 110 -8.73 2.27 -5.77
C VAL A 110 -8.97 0.76 -5.71
N LEU A 111 -8.53 0.12 -4.63
CA LEU A 111 -8.75 -1.31 -4.41
C LEU A 111 -10.24 -1.65 -4.27
N ALA A 112 -11.02 -0.83 -3.56
CA ALA A 112 -12.46 -1.01 -3.45
C ALA A 112 -13.15 -0.96 -4.82
N ALA A 113 -12.72 -0.05 -5.70
CA ALA A 113 -13.24 0.04 -7.06
C ALA A 113 -12.88 -1.20 -7.91
N LEU A 114 -11.78 -1.89 -7.59
CA LEU A 114 -11.37 -3.14 -8.23
C LEU A 114 -12.03 -4.38 -7.63
N ALA A 115 -12.64 -4.28 -6.44
CA ALA A 115 -13.23 -5.41 -5.73
C ALA A 115 -14.27 -6.19 -6.57
N PRO A 116 -15.19 -5.55 -7.34
CA PRO A 116 -16.11 -6.30 -8.18
C PRO A 116 -15.40 -7.16 -9.24
N VAL A 117 -14.31 -6.64 -9.83
CA VAL A 117 -13.53 -7.37 -10.84
C VAL A 117 -12.84 -8.57 -10.21
N THR A 118 -12.21 -8.39 -9.05
CA THR A 118 -11.54 -9.48 -8.35
C THR A 118 -12.50 -10.49 -7.74
N PHE A 119 -13.73 -10.07 -7.41
CA PHE A 119 -14.80 -10.98 -7.01
C PHE A 119 -15.15 -11.94 -8.14
N PHE A 120 -15.39 -11.45 -9.36
CA PHE A 120 -15.63 -12.32 -10.52
C PHE A 120 -14.42 -13.21 -10.84
N LEU A 121 -13.20 -12.67 -10.70
CA LEU A 121 -11.98 -13.47 -10.86
C LEU A 121 -11.95 -14.64 -9.86
N ALA A 122 -12.35 -14.44 -8.61
CA ALA A 122 -12.43 -15.50 -7.60
C ALA A 122 -13.45 -16.59 -7.94
N LEU A 123 -14.58 -16.23 -8.56
CA LEU A 123 -15.63 -17.18 -8.95
C LEU A 123 -15.23 -18.01 -10.17
N GLU A 124 -14.52 -17.41 -11.12
CA GLU A 124 -14.10 -18.07 -12.37
C GLU A 124 -12.79 -18.86 -12.22
N ALA A 125 -12.00 -18.58 -11.19
CA ALA A 125 -10.73 -19.28 -10.98
C ALA A 125 -10.96 -20.78 -10.69
N PRO A 126 -10.08 -21.67 -11.19
CA PRO A 126 -10.17 -23.09 -10.87
C PRO A 126 -10.23 -23.33 -9.36
N PRO A 127 -11.07 -24.26 -8.87
CA PRO A 127 -11.21 -24.54 -7.44
C PRO A 127 -9.88 -24.87 -6.76
N ALA A 128 -9.74 -24.48 -5.50
CA ALA A 128 -8.50 -24.62 -4.73
C ALA A 128 -8.11 -26.08 -4.41
N ASP A 129 -9.01 -27.03 -4.62
CA ASP A 129 -8.83 -28.49 -4.50
C ASP A 129 -8.67 -29.20 -5.85
N SER A 130 -8.77 -28.47 -6.96
CA SER A 130 -8.60 -29.02 -8.31
C SER A 130 -7.15 -29.33 -8.65
N SER A 131 -6.93 -30.17 -9.67
CA SER A 131 -5.59 -30.44 -10.23
C SER A 131 -4.88 -29.18 -10.76
N GLN A 132 -5.62 -28.11 -11.03
CA GLN A 132 -5.11 -26.82 -11.53
C GLN A 132 -4.84 -25.80 -10.41
N ALA A 133 -5.05 -26.16 -9.13
CA ALA A 133 -4.97 -25.23 -8.01
C ALA A 133 -3.62 -24.50 -7.87
N ALA A 134 -2.50 -25.16 -8.22
CA ALA A 134 -1.17 -24.54 -8.16
C ALA A 134 -1.00 -23.40 -9.18
N MET A 135 -1.52 -23.59 -10.40
CA MET A 135 -1.53 -22.58 -11.46
C MET A 135 -2.50 -21.45 -11.13
N ALA A 136 -3.70 -21.79 -10.63
CA ALA A 136 -4.68 -20.81 -10.17
C ALA A 136 -4.11 -19.94 -9.05
N HIS A 137 -3.52 -20.53 -8.01
CA HIS A 137 -2.87 -19.80 -6.91
C HIS A 137 -1.79 -18.84 -7.42
N SER A 138 -0.92 -19.28 -8.32
CA SER A 138 0.17 -18.44 -8.85
C SER A 138 -0.39 -17.25 -9.64
N THR A 139 -1.39 -17.49 -10.48
CA THR A 139 -2.07 -16.45 -11.27
C THR A 139 -2.79 -15.45 -10.37
N TYR A 140 -3.48 -15.96 -9.35
CA TYR A 140 -4.22 -15.17 -8.37
C TYR A 140 -3.26 -14.27 -7.57
N LEU A 141 -2.19 -14.85 -7.04
CA LEU A 141 -1.16 -14.15 -6.28
C LEU A 141 -0.51 -13.04 -7.11
N LEU A 142 -0.11 -13.32 -8.36
CA LEU A 142 0.51 -12.32 -9.23
C LEU A 142 -0.47 -11.20 -9.61
N THR A 143 -1.70 -11.55 -9.97
CA THR A 143 -2.73 -10.57 -10.37
C THR A 143 -3.02 -9.60 -9.24
N HIS A 144 -3.30 -10.11 -8.05
CA HIS A 144 -3.58 -9.25 -6.91
C HIS A 144 -2.37 -8.45 -6.44
N THR A 145 -1.17 -9.03 -6.50
CA THR A 145 0.06 -8.31 -6.21
C THR A 145 0.23 -7.11 -7.15
N LEU A 146 -0.04 -7.28 -8.45
CA LEU A 146 0.01 -6.21 -9.44
C LEU A 146 -1.05 -5.12 -9.16
N LEU A 147 -2.29 -5.50 -8.85
CA LEU A 147 -3.37 -4.54 -8.55
C LEU A 147 -3.07 -3.73 -7.28
N ILE A 148 -2.56 -4.38 -6.23
CA ILE A 148 -2.13 -3.71 -4.99
C ILE A 148 -0.96 -2.76 -5.27
N ALA A 149 0.03 -3.20 -6.04
CA ALA A 149 1.16 -2.36 -6.42
C ALA A 149 0.72 -1.13 -7.22
N LEU A 150 -0.22 -1.28 -8.16
CA LEU A 150 -0.78 -0.17 -8.93
C LEU A 150 -1.54 0.82 -8.04
N ALA A 151 -2.39 0.33 -7.14
CA ALA A 151 -3.12 1.19 -6.19
C ALA A 151 -2.17 1.98 -5.28
N GLY A 152 -1.14 1.31 -4.76
CA GLY A 152 -0.08 1.95 -3.98
C GLY A 152 0.68 2.99 -4.78
N PHE A 153 1.06 2.68 -6.03
CA PHE A 153 1.75 3.59 -6.93
C PHE A 153 0.95 4.87 -7.19
N LEU A 154 -0.34 4.75 -7.51
CA LEU A 154 -1.23 5.90 -7.71
C LEU A 154 -1.32 6.77 -6.44
N ALA A 155 -1.43 6.15 -5.27
CA ALA A 155 -1.45 6.85 -4.00
C ALA A 155 -0.15 7.64 -3.75
N VAL A 156 1.00 7.05 -4.08
CA VAL A 156 2.33 7.68 -3.94
C VAL A 156 2.49 8.88 -4.85
N VAL A 157 2.04 8.79 -6.11
CA VAL A 157 2.06 9.92 -7.06
C VAL A 157 1.23 11.10 -6.53
N ARG A 158 0.05 10.83 -5.96
CA ARG A 158 -0.79 11.88 -5.36
C ARG A 158 -0.20 12.42 -4.05
N LEU A 159 0.37 11.56 -3.22
CA LEU A 159 1.06 11.97 -2.00
C LEU A 159 2.22 12.92 -2.31
N PHE A 160 3.02 12.62 -3.34
CA PHE A 160 4.10 13.52 -3.75
C PHE A 160 3.58 14.89 -4.20
N SER A 161 2.48 14.91 -4.95
CA SER A 161 1.84 16.16 -5.37
C SER A 161 1.36 17.00 -4.18
N LEU A 162 0.92 16.37 -3.10
CA LEU A 162 0.56 17.04 -1.85
C LEU A 162 1.81 17.54 -1.10
N LEU A 163 2.84 16.70 -0.95
CA LEU A 163 4.08 17.07 -0.26
C LEU A 163 4.77 18.29 -0.88
N ARG A 164 4.75 18.40 -2.21
CA ARG A 164 5.25 19.60 -2.93
C ARG A 164 4.56 20.91 -2.54
N THR A 165 3.37 20.85 -1.95
CA THR A 165 2.62 22.03 -1.47
C THR A 165 2.76 22.29 0.03
N LEU A 166 3.22 21.28 0.79
CA LEU A 166 3.37 21.34 2.24
C LEU A 166 4.81 21.59 2.68
N THR A 167 5.78 21.27 1.83
CA THR A 167 7.21 21.43 2.12
C THR A 167 7.78 22.73 1.52
N PRO A 168 8.92 23.24 2.03
CA PRO A 168 9.50 24.51 1.58
C PRO A 168 9.98 24.47 0.13
N ASP A 169 10.53 23.34 -0.31
CA ASP A 169 11.10 23.17 -1.63
C ASP A 169 10.93 21.73 -2.15
N PHE A 170 11.27 21.56 -3.43
CA PHE A 170 11.13 20.30 -4.14
C PHE A 170 12.03 19.18 -3.58
N GLN A 171 13.24 19.51 -3.12
CA GLN A 171 14.17 18.53 -2.58
C GLN A 171 13.68 18.00 -1.25
N ALA A 172 13.15 18.87 -0.38
CA ALA A 172 12.48 18.49 0.86
C ALA A 172 11.32 17.53 0.58
N ALA A 173 10.40 17.87 -0.33
CA ALA A 173 9.30 16.98 -0.74
C ALA A 173 9.80 15.59 -1.20
N ARG A 174 10.87 15.58 -2.00
CA ARG A 174 11.44 14.36 -2.58
C ARG A 174 12.07 13.47 -1.51
N LEU A 175 12.89 14.04 -0.64
CA LEU A 175 13.54 13.30 0.44
C LEU A 175 12.51 12.76 1.42
N THR A 176 11.50 13.56 1.81
CA THR A 176 10.39 13.10 2.65
C THR A 176 9.70 11.89 2.04
N LEU A 177 9.32 11.96 0.75
CA LEU A 177 8.64 10.86 0.09
C LEU A 177 9.53 9.60 0.03
N LEU A 178 10.80 9.74 -0.36
CA LEU A 178 11.73 8.60 -0.46
C LEU A 178 11.95 7.93 0.90
N SER A 179 12.14 8.73 1.96
CA SER A 179 12.24 8.23 3.32
C SER A 179 10.98 7.46 3.72
N TRP A 180 9.81 8.05 3.50
CA TRP A 180 8.54 7.41 3.87
C TRP A 180 8.30 6.14 3.05
N LEU A 181 8.61 6.13 1.76
CA LEU A 181 8.50 4.95 0.90
C LEU A 181 9.41 3.82 1.38
N ALA A 182 10.67 4.13 1.70
CA ALA A 182 11.61 3.14 2.22
C ALA A 182 11.10 2.53 3.53
N SER A 183 10.65 3.37 4.48
CA SER A 183 10.09 2.93 5.75
C SER A 183 8.82 2.08 5.58
N ASN A 184 7.89 2.50 4.71
CA ASN A 184 6.65 1.76 4.46
C ASN A 184 6.90 0.44 3.72
N ALA A 185 7.80 0.42 2.74
CA ALA A 185 8.16 -0.81 2.04
C ALA A 185 8.82 -1.81 2.99
N PHE A 186 9.75 -1.34 3.82
CA PHE A 186 10.47 -2.20 4.77
C PHE A 186 9.53 -2.77 5.85
N VAL A 187 8.80 -1.90 6.55
CA VAL A 187 7.90 -2.34 7.63
C VAL A 187 6.71 -3.11 7.07
N GLY A 188 6.10 -2.62 5.99
CA GLY A 188 4.94 -3.24 5.36
C GLY A 188 5.24 -4.63 4.83
N ALA A 189 6.41 -4.85 4.21
CA ALA A 189 6.84 -6.17 3.76
C ALA A 189 6.94 -7.15 4.93
N GLN A 190 7.58 -6.76 6.04
CA GLN A 190 7.70 -7.62 7.21
C GLN A 190 6.35 -7.88 7.90
N LEU A 191 5.50 -6.87 8.07
CA LEU A 191 4.16 -7.08 8.64
C LEU A 191 3.29 -7.98 7.74
N SER A 192 3.40 -7.84 6.42
CA SER A 192 2.73 -8.74 5.47
C SER A 192 3.24 -10.18 5.61
N TYR A 193 4.50 -10.36 6.00
CA TYR A 193 5.07 -11.67 6.29
C TYR A 193 4.44 -12.29 7.53
N LEU A 194 4.36 -11.52 8.62
CA LEU A 194 3.76 -11.97 9.87
C LEU A 194 2.27 -12.30 9.70
N PHE A 195 1.55 -11.53 8.88
CA PHE A 195 0.10 -11.65 8.72
C PHE A 195 -0.33 -12.77 7.75
N ARG A 196 0.62 -13.51 7.17
CA ARG A 196 0.30 -14.61 6.27
C ARG A 196 -0.56 -15.67 6.96
N PRO A 197 -1.43 -16.35 6.20
CA PRO A 197 -1.64 -16.20 4.75
C PRO A 197 -2.65 -15.11 4.37
N PHE A 198 -2.45 -14.48 3.21
CA PHE A 198 -3.44 -13.60 2.54
C PHE A 198 -4.17 -14.30 1.39
N PHE A 199 -3.46 -15.10 0.59
CA PHE A 199 -4.04 -15.84 -0.54
C PHE A 199 -4.42 -17.27 -0.20
N GLY A 200 -3.75 -17.87 0.81
CA GLY A 200 -3.86 -19.27 1.20
C GLY A 200 -3.22 -20.21 0.17
N SER A 201 -2.31 -21.08 0.61
CA SER A 201 -1.64 -22.02 -0.29
C SER A 201 -2.53 -23.25 -0.54
N PRO A 202 -2.57 -23.80 -1.77
CA PRO A 202 -3.20 -25.08 -2.03
C PRO A 202 -2.67 -26.16 -1.09
N GLY A 203 -3.57 -26.99 -0.56
CA GLY A 203 -3.22 -28.09 0.35
C GLY A 203 -2.86 -27.68 1.79
N LEU A 204 -2.82 -26.38 2.12
CA LEU A 204 -2.72 -25.92 3.51
C LEU A 204 -4.08 -25.49 4.04
N GLU A 205 -4.33 -25.75 5.31
CA GLU A 205 -5.54 -25.30 6.00
C GLU A 205 -5.67 -23.77 5.99
N VAL A 206 -6.91 -23.30 5.99
CA VAL A 206 -7.21 -21.88 6.14
C VAL A 206 -6.91 -21.48 7.58
N ALA A 207 -6.19 -20.37 7.76
CA ALA A 207 -5.82 -19.88 9.08
C ALA A 207 -5.74 -18.35 9.11
N PHE A 208 -6.05 -17.78 10.28
CA PHE A 208 -5.91 -16.34 10.49
C PHE A 208 -4.43 -15.91 10.57
N LEU A 209 -3.55 -16.72 11.15
CA LEU A 209 -2.10 -16.56 11.05
C LEU A 209 -1.49 -17.94 10.86
N ARG A 210 -0.31 -18.03 10.25
CA ARG A 210 0.45 -19.28 10.31
C ARG A 210 0.78 -19.63 11.78
N PRO A 211 0.91 -20.92 12.14
CA PRO A 211 1.28 -21.35 13.49
C PRO A 211 2.60 -20.76 13.97
N ASP A 212 3.51 -20.47 13.04
CA ASP A 212 4.88 -20.01 13.29
C ASP A 212 5.13 -18.61 12.66
N PRO A 213 4.36 -17.57 13.02
CA PRO A 213 4.39 -16.29 12.30
C PRO A 213 5.74 -15.57 12.41
N PHE A 214 6.51 -15.83 13.47
CA PHE A 214 7.84 -15.26 13.72
C PHE A 214 8.99 -16.10 13.17
N ASN A 215 8.70 -17.21 12.50
CA ASN A 215 9.72 -18.06 11.91
C ASN A 215 10.17 -17.48 10.56
N GLY A 216 11.35 -16.88 10.57
CA GLY A 216 11.98 -16.22 9.43
C GLY A 216 11.39 -14.86 9.08
N THR A 217 11.82 -14.31 7.94
CA THR A 217 11.45 -12.95 7.51
C THR A 217 11.02 -12.86 6.05
N PHE A 218 10.39 -11.74 5.68
CA PHE A 218 10.06 -11.46 4.27
C PHE A 218 11.30 -11.53 3.38
N TYR A 219 12.39 -10.96 3.87
CA TYR A 219 13.65 -10.85 3.15
C TYR A 219 14.26 -12.23 2.92
N GLU A 220 14.25 -13.10 3.94
CA GLU A 220 14.67 -14.49 3.81
C GLU A 220 13.80 -15.26 2.81
N ALA A 221 12.47 -15.10 2.86
CA ALA A 221 11.59 -15.78 1.91
C ALA A 221 11.82 -15.34 0.46
N VAL A 222 12.02 -14.05 0.20
CA VAL A 222 12.38 -13.54 -1.14
C VAL A 222 13.74 -14.08 -1.56
N TRP A 223 14.73 -14.04 -0.66
CA TRP A 223 16.06 -14.57 -0.93
C TRP A 223 16.01 -16.05 -1.29
N HIS A 224 15.34 -16.88 -0.49
CA HIS A 224 15.16 -18.29 -0.75
C HIS A 224 14.40 -18.57 -2.05
N ALA A 225 13.37 -17.77 -2.37
CA ALA A 225 12.64 -17.90 -3.63
C ALA A 225 13.56 -17.62 -4.84
N LEU A 226 14.41 -16.59 -4.75
CA LEU A 226 15.38 -16.27 -5.80
C LEU A 226 16.47 -17.33 -5.94
N THR A 227 17.03 -17.81 -4.83
CA THR A 227 18.11 -18.81 -4.86
C THR A 227 17.65 -20.21 -5.28
N ARG A 228 16.34 -20.47 -5.28
CA ARG A 228 15.76 -21.68 -5.90
C ARG A 228 15.79 -21.61 -7.43
N LEU A 229 15.77 -20.40 -8.00
CA LEU A 229 15.71 -20.17 -9.44
C LEU A 229 17.08 -19.82 -10.03
N PHE A 230 17.93 -19.16 -9.24
CA PHE A 230 19.22 -18.63 -9.69
C PHE A 230 20.33 -18.91 -8.68
N PRO A 231 21.59 -19.05 -9.11
CA PRO A 231 22.74 -18.99 -8.21
C PRO A 231 22.75 -17.69 -7.39
N SER A 232 23.30 -17.74 -6.18
CA SER A 232 23.31 -16.60 -5.25
C SER A 232 23.92 -15.32 -5.83
N SER A 233 24.95 -15.43 -6.67
CA SER A 233 25.57 -14.29 -7.36
C SER A 233 24.61 -13.61 -8.35
N ILE A 234 23.85 -14.40 -9.11
CA ILE A 234 22.85 -13.89 -10.05
C ILE A 234 21.65 -13.32 -9.29
N ALA A 235 21.21 -13.96 -8.19
CA ALA A 235 20.14 -13.44 -7.35
C ALA A 235 20.48 -12.06 -6.76
N LEU A 236 21.72 -11.85 -6.29
CA LEU A 236 22.19 -10.54 -5.84
C LEU A 236 22.18 -9.50 -6.95
N LEU A 237 22.64 -9.86 -8.15
CA LEU A 237 22.62 -8.96 -9.31
C LEU A 237 21.18 -8.56 -9.68
N ILE A 238 20.24 -9.50 -9.69
CA ILE A 238 18.82 -9.24 -9.98
C ILE A 238 18.23 -8.28 -8.95
N LEU A 239 18.46 -8.52 -7.65
CA LEU A 239 17.99 -7.62 -6.59
C LEU A 239 18.59 -6.22 -6.72
N PHE A 240 19.89 -6.12 -7.01
CA PHE A 240 20.55 -4.85 -7.22
C PHE A 240 19.96 -4.09 -8.41
N LEU A 241 19.82 -4.75 -9.57
CA LEU A 241 19.23 -4.15 -10.76
C LEU A 241 17.77 -3.74 -10.54
N PHE A 242 16.99 -4.54 -9.82
CA PHE A 242 15.61 -4.21 -9.45
C PHE A 242 15.54 -2.95 -8.59
N LEU A 243 16.37 -2.86 -7.54
CA LEU A 243 16.42 -1.69 -6.66
C LEU A 243 16.88 -0.43 -7.41
N CYS A 244 17.92 -0.55 -8.25
CA CYS A 244 18.38 0.55 -9.11
C CYS A 244 17.30 1.00 -10.10
N GLY A 245 16.65 0.05 -10.79
CA GLY A 245 15.57 0.34 -11.73
C GLY A 245 14.38 1.02 -11.07
N ALA A 246 13.95 0.51 -9.90
CA ALA A 246 12.89 1.13 -9.11
C ALA A 246 13.26 2.56 -8.68
N ALA A 247 14.50 2.77 -8.21
CA ALA A 247 15.00 4.09 -7.84
C ALA A 247 15.03 5.07 -9.01
N LEU A 248 15.46 4.62 -10.20
CA LEU A 248 15.50 5.44 -11.42
C LEU A 248 14.10 5.81 -11.92
N ILE A 249 13.17 4.84 -11.97
CA ILE A 249 11.78 5.08 -12.35
C ILE A 249 11.15 6.10 -11.40
N LEU A 250 11.33 5.88 -10.10
CA LEU A 250 10.84 6.79 -9.09
C LEU A 250 11.46 8.17 -9.24
N GLN A 251 12.77 8.28 -9.43
CA GLN A 251 13.46 9.55 -9.67
C GLN A 251 12.87 10.29 -10.88
N LYS A 252 12.63 9.59 -12.00
CA LYS A 252 12.05 10.18 -13.21
C LYS A 252 10.64 10.69 -12.99
N ILE A 253 9.80 9.94 -12.27
CA ILE A 253 8.44 10.36 -11.92
C ILE A 253 8.47 11.60 -11.02
N LEU A 254 9.36 11.63 -10.04
CA LEU A 254 9.48 12.74 -9.11
C LEU A 254 9.97 14.01 -9.82
N GLN A 255 10.83 13.89 -10.85
CA GLN A 255 11.34 15.02 -11.64
C GLN A 255 10.33 15.64 -12.61
N GLN A 256 9.15 15.06 -12.82
CA GLN A 256 8.19 15.62 -13.79
C GLN A 256 7.65 16.99 -13.31
N PRO A 257 7.74 18.04 -14.16
CA PRO A 257 7.08 19.31 -13.89
C PRO A 257 5.56 19.10 -13.84
N GLN A 258 4.86 19.80 -12.95
CA GLN A 258 3.40 19.79 -13.02
C GLN A 258 3.00 20.45 -14.34
N THR A 259 2.24 19.74 -15.17
CA THR A 259 1.56 20.35 -16.31
C THR A 259 0.64 21.42 -15.77
N THR A 260 1.03 22.67 -15.92
CA THR A 260 0.20 23.82 -15.61
C THR A 260 -0.97 23.79 -16.59
N THR A 261 -2.11 23.24 -16.16
CA THR A 261 -3.38 23.57 -16.80
C THR A 261 -3.63 25.05 -16.54
N LYS A 262 -3.12 25.91 -17.41
CA LYS A 262 -3.60 27.29 -17.56
C LYS A 262 -5.10 27.17 -17.82
N LYS A 263 -5.91 27.57 -16.84
CA LYS A 263 -7.30 27.94 -17.10
C LYS A 263 -7.22 29.21 -17.95
N SER A 264 -7.50 29.06 -19.25
CA SER A 264 -7.94 30.15 -20.12
C SER A 264 -9.39 30.47 -19.82
#